data_AF-A0A2T9Y5Y0-F1
#
_entry.id   AF-A0A2T9Y5Y0-F1
#
_cell.length_a   1.000
_cell.length_b   1.000
_cell.length_c   1.000
_cell.angle_alpha   90.00
_cell.angle_beta   90.00
_cell.angle_gamma   90.00
#
_symmetry.space_group_name_H-M   'P 1'
#
loop_
_entity.id
_entity.type
_entity.pdbx_description
1 polymer ?
#
loop_
_entity_poly.entity_id
_entity_poly.type
_entity_poly.pdbx_seq_one_letter_code
_entity_poly.pdbx_strand_id
1 'polypeptide(L)'
;MDPNSASAKRRHRPSPALSATSEATISLDPYSYSKQNSAYDQNTHFLENQHDSRIPLPSGSNIPSPSKTFLSYNKKSPQPVVKSSFIQKNKTDLIIMGLLTLLSMFTRFYKISFNNKVTWDEAHFGKFGAYYINHTFYHDVHPPLAKMLVALAEVIAGHNGTFAFPSGKKYPSYVNYSLMRMQLAMYGVLLSPIAYMTCKSLYMSTQMSVLAGLFIIF
;
A
#
# COMPACT_ATOMS: atom_id res chain seq x y z
N MET A 1 -25.33 24.64 -61.75
CA MET A 1 -26.14 23.42 -61.89
C MET A 1 -25.38 22.31 -61.20
N ASP A 2 -25.82 21.91 -60.00
CA ASP A 2 -25.51 20.58 -59.45
C ASP A 2 -26.14 19.51 -60.35
N PRO A 3 -25.61 18.28 -60.39
CA PRO A 3 -26.12 17.28 -59.44
C PRO A 3 -25.09 16.25 -58.91
N ASN A 4 -25.30 15.91 -57.65
CA ASN A 4 -25.14 14.60 -56.98
C ASN A 4 -25.08 13.36 -57.90
N SER A 5 -24.27 12.35 -57.56
CA SER A 5 -24.73 11.27 -56.66
C SER A 5 -23.77 10.07 -56.56
N ALA A 6 -23.60 9.59 -55.30
CA ALA A 6 -23.42 8.23 -54.77
C ALA A 6 -22.90 7.08 -55.68
N SER A 7 -22.11 6.11 -55.19
CA SER A 7 -22.52 5.21 -54.11
C SER A 7 -21.41 4.21 -53.78
N ALA A 8 -20.82 4.30 -52.59
CA ALA A 8 -20.02 3.22 -52.01
C ALA A 8 -20.89 2.44 -51.01
N LYS A 9 -21.24 1.22 -51.40
CA LYS A 9 -22.16 0.28 -50.72
C LYS A 9 -21.62 -0.12 -49.34
N ARG A 10 -22.01 0.58 -48.28
CA ARG A 10 -21.83 0.15 -46.88
C ARG A 10 -22.69 -1.09 -46.63
N ARG A 11 -22.07 -2.22 -46.31
CA ARG A 11 -22.77 -3.43 -45.85
C ARG A 11 -23.40 -3.13 -44.48
N HIS A 12 -24.72 -3.17 -44.42
CA HIS A 12 -25.49 -3.16 -43.18
C HIS A 12 -25.15 -4.40 -42.37
N ARG A 13 -24.58 -4.20 -41.17
CA ARG A 13 -24.58 -5.24 -40.12
C ARG A 13 -25.89 -5.09 -39.35
N PRO A 14 -26.69 -6.14 -39.15
CA PRO A 14 -27.90 -6.03 -38.35
C PRO A 14 -27.54 -5.81 -36.87
N SER A 15 -28.26 -4.89 -36.23
CA SER A 15 -28.24 -4.66 -34.79
C SER A 15 -28.90 -5.86 -34.08
N PRO A 16 -28.29 -6.43 -33.02
CA PRO A 16 -28.99 -7.44 -32.24
C PRO A 16 -30.04 -6.77 -31.34
N ALA A 17 -31.26 -7.29 -31.42
CA ALA A 17 -32.43 -6.87 -30.66
C ALA A 17 -32.27 -7.12 -29.15
N LEU A 18 -32.82 -6.22 -28.34
CA LEU A 18 -33.09 -6.45 -26.92
C LEU A 18 -34.14 -7.56 -26.76
N SER A 19 -33.81 -8.56 -25.94
CA SER A 19 -34.74 -9.54 -25.39
C SER A 19 -34.32 -9.90 -23.96
N ALA A 20 -35.32 -9.99 -23.10
CA ALA A 20 -35.26 -9.98 -21.64
C ALA A 20 -34.69 -11.26 -20.98
N THR A 21 -34.15 -11.06 -19.78
CA THR A 21 -34.15 -11.93 -18.59
C THR A 21 -33.53 -13.34 -18.68
N SER A 22 -32.32 -13.50 -18.11
CA SER A 22 -32.12 -14.48 -17.03
C SER A 22 -31.11 -13.91 -16.02
N GLU A 23 -31.56 -13.66 -14.79
CA GLU A 23 -30.67 -13.34 -13.68
C GLU A 23 -29.93 -14.61 -13.27
N ALA A 24 -28.61 -14.63 -13.45
CA ALA A 24 -27.75 -15.59 -12.76
C ALA A 24 -27.51 -15.08 -11.34
N THR A 25 -28.49 -15.29 -10.47
CA THR A 25 -28.37 -15.05 -9.04
C THR A 25 -27.38 -16.06 -8.47
N ILE A 26 -26.18 -15.61 -8.10
CA ILE A 26 -25.27 -16.39 -7.27
C ILE A 26 -25.87 -16.37 -5.86
N SER A 27 -26.66 -17.39 -5.53
CA SER A 27 -27.11 -17.65 -4.16
C SER A 27 -25.92 -18.15 -3.35
N LEU A 28 -25.37 -17.29 -2.49
CA LEU A 28 -24.46 -17.70 -1.44
C LEU A 28 -25.28 -18.38 -0.33
N ASP A 29 -25.45 -19.70 -0.43
CA ASP A 29 -26.09 -20.50 0.60
C ASP A 29 -25.21 -20.50 1.88
N PRO A 30 -25.67 -19.91 3.01
CA PRO A 30 -24.87 -19.82 4.24
C PRO A 30 -24.62 -21.20 4.90
N TYR A 31 -25.32 -22.23 4.42
CA TYR A 31 -25.27 -23.59 4.97
C TYR A 31 -24.14 -24.46 4.42
N SER A 32 -23.47 -24.05 3.35
CA SER A 32 -22.37 -24.85 2.76
C SER A 32 -21.06 -24.70 3.56
N TYR A 33 -20.84 -23.54 4.18
CA TYR A 33 -19.62 -23.25 4.96
C TYR A 33 -19.57 -23.98 6.31
N SER A 34 -20.72 -24.31 6.93
CA SER A 34 -20.77 -24.96 8.24
C SER A 34 -20.48 -26.46 8.19
N LYS A 35 -20.81 -27.16 7.10
CA LYS A 35 -20.54 -28.60 6.94
C LYS A 35 -19.05 -28.91 6.82
N GLN A 36 -18.26 -28.01 6.23
CA GLN A 36 -16.82 -28.22 6.01
C GLN A 36 -16.02 -28.12 7.31
N ASN A 37 -16.42 -27.24 8.23
CA ASN A 37 -15.77 -27.09 9.54
C ASN A 37 -16.16 -28.20 10.53
N SER A 38 -17.38 -28.76 10.44
CA SER A 38 -17.80 -29.87 11.30
C SER A 38 -17.05 -31.18 10.99
N ALA A 39 -16.59 -31.38 9.76
CA ALA A 39 -15.82 -32.56 9.36
C ALA A 39 -14.35 -32.49 9.83
N TYR A 40 -13.82 -31.29 10.09
CA TYR A 40 -12.47 -31.12 10.64
C TYR A 40 -12.43 -31.46 12.13
N ASP A 41 -13.48 -31.10 12.87
CA ASP A 41 -13.57 -31.26 14.32
C ASP A 41 -13.94 -32.69 14.78
N GLN A 42 -14.59 -33.49 13.92
CA GLN A 42 -14.84 -34.90 14.24
C GLN A 42 -13.56 -35.75 14.10
N ASN A 43 -12.71 -35.47 13.11
CA ASN A 43 -11.51 -36.27 12.86
C ASN A 43 -10.43 -36.11 13.94
N THR A 44 -10.40 -34.97 14.64
CA THR A 44 -9.47 -34.73 15.76
C THR A 44 -9.86 -35.50 17.01
N HIS A 45 -11.16 -35.76 17.23
CA HIS A 45 -11.64 -36.49 18.40
C HIS A 45 -11.56 -38.02 18.27
N PHE A 46 -11.41 -38.56 17.06
CA PHE A 46 -11.24 -40.00 16.83
C PHE A 46 -9.79 -40.49 17.02
N LEU A 47 -8.78 -39.61 16.93
CA LEU A 47 -7.37 -40.00 17.04
C LEU A 47 -6.86 -40.10 18.49
N GLU A 48 -7.55 -39.48 19.45
CA GLU A 48 -7.15 -39.50 20.88
C GLU A 48 -7.52 -40.82 21.59
N ASN A 49 -8.46 -41.60 21.05
CA ASN A 49 -9.07 -42.74 21.75
C ASN A 49 -8.57 -44.14 21.32
N GLN A 50 -7.48 -44.24 20.54
CA GLN A 50 -6.98 -45.54 20.04
C GLN A 50 -5.68 -46.06 20.68
N HIS A 51 -5.24 -45.50 21.82
CA HIS A 51 -4.04 -45.99 22.50
C HIS A 51 -4.28 -46.50 23.93
N ASP A 52 -5.38 -47.23 24.16
CA ASP A 52 -5.54 -47.99 25.41
C ASP A 52 -6.27 -49.32 25.17
N SER A 53 -5.57 -50.29 24.58
CA SER A 53 -5.98 -51.69 24.56
C SER A 53 -4.86 -52.56 25.14
N ARG A 54 -5.02 -52.86 26.43
CA ARG A 54 -4.21 -53.83 27.18
C ARG A 54 -4.33 -55.21 26.56
N ILE A 55 -3.25 -55.72 25.97
CA ILE A 55 -3.07 -57.16 25.72
C ILE A 55 -2.41 -57.74 26.98
N PRO A 56 -2.97 -58.76 27.65
CA PRO A 56 -2.25 -59.45 28.72
C PRO A 56 -1.24 -60.41 28.11
N LEU A 57 0.05 -60.13 28.30
CA LEU A 57 1.15 -61.03 27.93
C LEU A 57 1.33 -62.11 29.02
N PRO A 58 1.47 -63.40 28.66
CA PRO A 58 1.82 -64.43 29.62
C PRO A 58 3.30 -64.37 30.00
N SER A 59 3.55 -64.85 31.20
CA SER A 59 4.81 -64.87 31.95
C SER A 59 6.01 -65.44 31.16
N GLY A 60 7.15 -64.76 31.30
CA GLY A 60 8.48 -65.36 31.13
C GLY A 60 9.19 -65.10 29.80
N SER A 61 10.15 -64.17 29.80
CA SER A 61 11.46 -64.32 29.13
C SER A 61 12.32 -63.06 29.34
N ASN A 62 13.59 -63.28 29.68
CA ASN A 62 14.58 -62.25 29.95
C ASN A 62 14.89 -61.42 28.70
N ILE A 63 14.69 -60.09 28.77
CA ILE A 63 15.15 -59.13 27.76
C ILE A 63 16.10 -58.15 28.44
N PRO A 64 17.33 -57.92 27.94
CA PRO A 64 18.25 -56.97 28.56
C PRO A 64 17.70 -55.54 28.45
N SER A 65 17.79 -54.80 29.55
CA SER A 65 17.34 -53.40 29.65
C SER A 65 18.03 -52.53 28.60
N PRO A 66 17.29 -51.78 27.74
CA PRO A 66 17.93 -50.83 26.85
C PRO A 66 18.52 -49.68 27.67
N SER A 67 19.81 -49.44 27.50
CA SER A 67 20.55 -48.32 28.09
C SER A 67 19.78 -47.03 27.89
N LYS A 68 19.46 -46.34 28.99
CA LYS A 68 18.84 -45.01 29.01
C LYS A 68 19.84 -43.95 28.51
N THR A 69 20.24 -44.03 27.24
CA THR A 69 20.83 -42.90 26.53
C THR A 69 19.68 -42.17 25.84
N PHE A 70 18.81 -41.58 26.65
CA PHE A 70 17.91 -40.56 26.14
C PHE A 70 18.79 -39.38 25.73
N LEU A 71 18.88 -39.14 24.42
CA LEU A 71 19.39 -37.89 23.87
C LEU A 71 18.72 -36.76 24.66
N SER A 72 19.48 -36.09 25.50
CA SER A 72 19.07 -34.84 26.14
C SER A 72 18.92 -33.82 25.02
N TYR A 73 17.73 -33.75 24.42
CA TYR A 73 17.32 -32.66 23.55
C TYR A 73 17.38 -31.40 24.42
N ASN A 74 18.47 -30.66 24.28
CA ASN A 74 18.62 -29.35 24.88
C ASN A 74 17.58 -28.45 24.23
N LYS A 75 16.40 -28.37 24.86
CA LYS A 75 15.36 -27.41 24.54
C LYS A 75 15.99 -26.04 24.78
N LYS A 76 16.60 -25.47 23.74
CA LYS A 76 16.94 -24.05 23.73
C LYS A 76 15.68 -23.33 24.19
N SER A 77 15.77 -22.71 25.36
CA SER A 77 14.72 -21.86 25.91
C SER A 77 14.19 -20.98 24.77
N PRO A 78 12.87 -20.83 24.62
CA PRO A 78 12.34 -19.85 23.68
C PRO A 78 13.06 -18.54 23.96
N GLN A 79 13.74 -18.01 22.95
CA GLN A 79 14.35 -16.69 23.07
C GLN A 79 13.26 -15.75 23.59
N PRO A 80 13.54 -14.90 24.60
CA PRO A 80 12.53 -13.98 25.08
C PRO A 80 11.99 -13.24 23.87
N VAL A 81 10.69 -13.40 23.60
CA VAL A 81 10.00 -12.61 22.59
C VAL A 81 10.18 -11.19 23.08
N VAL A 82 11.17 -10.49 22.51
CA VAL A 82 11.51 -9.13 22.92
C VAL A 82 10.22 -8.37 22.74
N LYS A 83 9.60 -7.96 23.85
CA LYS A 83 8.44 -7.08 23.82
C LYS A 83 8.97 -5.80 23.19
N SER A 84 8.88 -5.72 21.88
CA SER A 84 9.16 -4.55 21.07
C SER A 84 8.14 -3.51 21.53
N SER A 85 8.52 -2.72 22.54
CA SER A 85 7.94 -1.40 22.69
C SER A 85 8.24 -0.70 21.38
N PHE A 86 7.24 -0.66 20.49
CA PHE A 86 7.32 -0.20 19.10
C PHE A 86 7.94 1.20 18.98
N ILE A 87 7.98 1.92 20.10
CA ILE A 87 8.64 3.20 20.27
C ILE A 87 9.31 3.16 21.65
N GLN A 88 10.58 2.75 21.72
CA GLN A 88 11.41 3.19 22.85
C GLN A 88 11.53 4.70 22.70
N LYS A 89 10.75 5.47 23.46
CA LYS A 89 10.77 6.94 23.45
C LYS A 89 12.09 7.44 24.05
N ASN A 90 13.19 7.26 23.34
CA ASN A 90 14.46 7.86 23.68
C ASN A 90 14.40 9.33 23.26
N LYS A 91 14.69 10.25 24.20
CA LYS A 91 14.74 11.69 23.89
C LYS A 91 15.71 12.01 22.76
N THR A 92 16.81 11.25 22.67
CA THR A 92 17.82 11.34 21.60
C THR A 92 17.24 11.03 20.23
N ASP A 93 16.45 9.96 20.10
CA ASP A 93 15.82 9.55 18.83
C ASP A 93 14.83 10.63 18.35
N LEU A 94 14.08 11.27 19.26
CA LEU A 94 13.18 12.38 18.93
C LEU A 94 13.94 13.62 18.44
N ILE A 95 15.06 13.97 19.10
CA ILE A 95 15.89 15.10 18.68
C ILE A 95 16.47 14.84 17.27
N ILE A 96 16.97 13.64 17.03
CA ILE A 96 17.52 13.25 15.73
C ILE A 96 16.45 13.35 14.63
N MET A 97 15.23 12.82 14.87
CA MET A 97 14.14 12.94 13.90
C MET A 97 13.76 14.41 13.64
N GLY A 98 13.74 15.24 14.69
CA GLY A 98 13.49 16.68 14.54
C GLY A 98 14.53 17.36 13.66
N LEU A 99 15.81 17.07 13.89
CA LEU A 99 16.92 17.59 13.09
C LEU A 99 16.87 17.12 11.63
N LEU A 100 16.61 15.83 11.39
CA LEU A 100 16.44 15.28 10.04
C LEU A 100 15.25 15.93 9.32
N THR A 101 14.13 16.15 10.02
CA THR A 101 12.95 16.81 9.46
C THR A 101 13.25 18.26 9.09
N LEU A 102 13.93 19.01 9.97
CA LEU A 102 14.32 20.39 9.71
C LEU A 102 15.26 20.50 8.50
N LEU A 103 16.26 19.60 8.44
CA LEU A 103 17.22 19.58 7.33
C LEU A 103 16.53 19.21 6.01
N SER A 104 15.67 18.19 6.02
CA SER A 104 14.85 17.77 4.87
C SER A 104 13.91 18.88 4.40
N MET A 105 13.31 19.62 5.34
CA MET A 105 12.48 20.77 5.04
C MET A 105 13.28 21.89 4.36
N PHE A 106 14.48 22.19 4.87
CA PHE A 106 15.36 23.19 4.28
C PHE A 106 15.75 22.83 2.85
N THR A 107 16.22 21.60 2.60
CA THR A 107 16.66 21.19 1.26
C THR A 107 15.51 21.17 0.25
N ARG A 108 14.31 20.72 0.66
CA ARG A 108 13.16 20.58 -0.24
C ARG A 108 12.41 21.88 -0.50
N PHE A 109 12.39 22.81 0.47
CA PHE A 109 11.71 24.10 0.30
C PHE A 109 12.62 25.18 -0.28
N TYR A 110 13.94 24.94 -0.32
CA TYR A 110 14.87 25.89 -0.92
C TYR A 110 14.50 26.19 -2.38
N LYS A 111 14.09 27.44 -2.63
CA LYS A 111 13.74 27.96 -3.97
C LYS A 111 12.64 27.19 -4.71
N ILE A 112 11.68 26.58 -3.99
CA ILE A 112 10.60 25.76 -4.58
C ILE A 112 9.77 26.48 -5.66
N SER A 113 9.59 27.80 -5.53
CA SER A 113 8.78 28.61 -6.45
C SER A 113 9.59 29.39 -7.49
N PHE A 114 10.89 29.15 -7.58
CA PHE A 114 11.78 29.92 -8.46
C PHE A 114 11.40 29.79 -9.94
N ASN A 115 10.97 28.61 -10.39
CA ASN A 115 10.46 28.41 -11.73
C ASN A 115 8.95 28.69 -11.79
N ASN A 116 8.55 29.77 -12.46
CA ASN A 116 7.16 30.16 -12.65
C ASN A 116 6.50 29.55 -13.90
N LYS A 117 7.13 28.53 -14.51
CA LYS A 117 6.58 27.78 -15.63
C LYS A 117 6.14 26.38 -15.18
N VAL A 118 5.13 25.86 -15.85
CA VAL A 118 4.66 24.48 -15.70
C VAL A 118 5.76 23.53 -16.17
N THR A 119 6.20 22.66 -15.27
CA THR A 119 7.19 21.62 -15.56
C THR A 119 6.53 20.33 -16.07
N TRP A 120 7.34 19.39 -16.59
CA TRP A 120 6.87 18.25 -17.37
C TRP A 120 5.81 17.38 -16.66
N ASP A 121 6.03 17.05 -15.39
CA ASP A 121 5.09 16.24 -14.60
C ASP A 121 3.90 17.06 -14.08
N GLU A 122 4.09 18.36 -13.83
CA GLU A 122 3.00 19.27 -13.43
C GLU A 122 1.94 19.41 -14.52
N ALA A 123 2.35 19.36 -15.80
CA ALA A 123 1.42 19.44 -16.92
C ALA A 123 0.46 18.25 -16.98
N HIS A 124 0.95 17.05 -16.63
CA HIS A 124 0.14 15.84 -16.61
C HIS A 124 -0.69 15.75 -15.33
N PHE A 125 -0.05 15.82 -14.16
CA PHE A 125 -0.72 15.59 -12.90
C PHE A 125 -1.60 16.77 -12.45
N GLY A 126 -1.22 18.01 -12.74
CA GLY A 126 -2.05 19.18 -12.43
C GLY A 126 -3.35 19.18 -13.23
N LYS A 127 -3.30 18.76 -14.50
CA LYS A 127 -4.51 18.59 -15.31
C LYS A 127 -5.48 17.56 -14.71
N PHE A 128 -4.96 16.46 -14.16
CA PHE A 128 -5.78 15.46 -13.47
C PHE A 128 -6.34 15.99 -12.15
N GLY A 129 -5.57 16.80 -11.40
CA GLY A 129 -6.05 17.51 -10.23
C GLY A 129 -7.29 18.35 -10.53
N ALA A 130 -7.23 19.14 -11.61
CA ALA A 130 -8.34 19.96 -12.07
C ALA A 130 -9.59 19.12 -12.42
N TYR A 131 -9.43 17.92 -13.00
CA TYR A 131 -10.57 17.04 -13.28
C TYR A 131 -11.25 16.51 -12.03
N TYR A 132 -10.52 16.28 -10.94
CA TYR A 132 -11.12 15.92 -9.65
C TYR A 132 -11.93 17.08 -9.06
N ILE A 133 -11.41 18.32 -9.14
CA ILE A 133 -12.12 19.51 -8.65
C ILE A 133 -13.39 19.76 -9.47
N ASN A 134 -13.31 19.59 -10.79
CA ASN A 134 -14.45 19.79 -11.70
C ASN A 134 -15.43 18.61 -11.73
N HIS A 135 -15.15 17.53 -10.99
CA HIS A 135 -15.95 16.29 -11.00
C HIS A 135 -16.16 15.70 -12.40
N THR A 136 -15.18 15.85 -13.29
CA THR A 136 -15.24 15.32 -14.66
C THR A 136 -14.55 13.98 -14.74
N PHE A 137 -15.22 12.98 -15.32
CA PHE A 137 -14.61 11.67 -15.55
C PHE A 137 -13.45 11.77 -16.55
N TYR A 138 -12.34 11.11 -16.23
CA TYR A 138 -11.18 10.96 -17.10
C TYR A 138 -10.62 9.54 -16.98
N HIS A 139 -9.91 9.10 -18.00
CA HIS A 139 -9.25 7.80 -18.02
C HIS A 139 -7.73 7.97 -17.85
N ASP A 140 -7.12 7.13 -17.01
CA ASP A 140 -5.69 7.14 -16.77
C ASP A 140 -5.19 5.73 -16.41
N VAL A 141 -3.92 5.46 -16.68
CA VAL A 141 -3.23 4.19 -16.43
C VAL A 141 -2.83 4.01 -14.96
N HIS A 142 -2.66 5.10 -14.21
CA HIS A 142 -2.19 5.03 -12.82
C HIS A 142 -3.34 4.93 -11.81
N PRO A 143 -3.12 4.27 -10.65
CA PRO A 143 -4.05 4.31 -9.54
C PRO A 143 -4.39 5.76 -9.10
N PRO A 144 -5.61 6.01 -8.58
CA PRO A 144 -6.12 7.36 -8.37
C PRO A 144 -5.53 8.08 -7.14
N LEU A 145 -4.97 7.35 -6.18
CA LEU A 145 -4.62 7.90 -4.86
C LEU A 145 -3.66 9.09 -4.94
N ALA A 146 -2.58 8.98 -5.72
CA ALA A 146 -1.62 10.06 -5.87
C ALA A 146 -2.25 11.32 -6.50
N LYS A 147 -3.15 11.15 -7.48
CA LYS A 147 -3.78 12.28 -8.17
C LYS A 147 -4.85 12.96 -7.32
N MET A 148 -5.50 12.21 -6.44
CA MET A 148 -6.36 12.80 -5.42
C MET A 148 -5.57 13.65 -4.42
N LEU A 149 -4.33 13.27 -4.08
CA LEU A 149 -3.44 14.11 -3.26
C LEU A 149 -2.98 15.36 -4.01
N VAL A 150 -2.77 15.27 -5.33
CA VAL A 150 -2.53 16.44 -6.17
C VAL A 150 -3.74 17.36 -6.16
N ALA A 151 -4.95 16.83 -6.39
CA ALA A 151 -6.20 17.60 -6.30
C ALA A 151 -6.39 18.26 -4.93
N LEU A 152 -6.04 17.57 -3.83
CA LEU A 152 -6.03 18.15 -2.50
C LEU A 152 -5.07 19.35 -2.39
N ALA A 153 -3.88 19.25 -2.98
CA ALA A 153 -2.93 20.36 -3.03
C ALA A 153 -3.49 21.56 -3.82
N GLU A 154 -4.24 21.30 -4.89
CA GLU A 154 -4.91 22.35 -5.67
C GLU A 154 -6.04 23.03 -4.89
N VAL A 155 -6.84 22.26 -4.15
CA VAL A 155 -7.90 22.77 -3.28
C VAL A 155 -7.31 23.63 -2.15
N ILE A 156 -6.24 23.16 -1.48
CA ILE A 156 -5.54 23.94 -0.44
C ILE A 156 -4.96 25.25 -1.02
N ALA A 157 -4.50 25.22 -2.27
CA ALA A 157 -4.00 26.40 -2.97
C ALA A 157 -5.11 27.36 -3.44
N GLY A 158 -6.39 27.01 -3.27
CA GLY A 158 -7.53 27.80 -3.71
C GLY A 158 -7.78 27.75 -5.22
N HIS A 159 -7.36 26.67 -5.89
CA HIS A 159 -7.54 26.52 -7.33
C HIS A 159 -8.93 25.94 -7.68
N ASN A 160 -9.62 26.57 -8.62
CA ASN A 160 -10.97 26.17 -9.05
C ASN A 160 -10.99 25.18 -10.23
N GLY A 161 -9.87 24.54 -10.56
CA GLY A 161 -9.80 23.57 -11.67
C GLY A 161 -9.92 24.18 -13.08
N THR A 162 -9.85 25.51 -13.23
CA THR A 162 -9.99 26.20 -14.52
C THR A 162 -8.72 26.21 -15.35
N PHE A 163 -7.55 26.01 -14.73
CA PHE A 163 -6.26 26.04 -15.42
C PHE A 163 -5.88 24.63 -15.86
N ALA A 164 -5.66 24.44 -17.17
CA ALA A 164 -5.37 23.12 -17.75
C ALA A 164 -3.89 22.71 -17.72
N PHE A 165 -3.04 23.44 -16.98
CA PHE A 165 -1.59 23.20 -16.85
C PHE A 165 -0.85 22.90 -18.18
N PRO A 166 -0.88 23.81 -19.18
CA PRO A 166 -0.15 23.60 -20.43
C PRO A 166 1.37 23.60 -20.19
N SER A 167 2.07 22.60 -20.73
CA SER A 167 3.52 22.41 -20.57
C SER A 167 4.32 23.65 -21.01
N GLY A 168 5.28 24.06 -20.18
CA GLY A 168 6.21 25.16 -20.47
C GLY A 168 5.61 26.57 -20.44
N LYS A 169 4.31 26.73 -20.19
CA LYS A 169 3.67 28.04 -20.04
C LYS A 169 3.84 28.58 -18.62
N LYS A 170 3.76 29.90 -18.49
CA LYS A 170 3.80 30.57 -17.18
C LYS A 170 2.48 30.36 -16.44
N TYR A 171 2.57 30.22 -15.12
CA TYR A 171 1.38 30.20 -14.27
C TYR A 171 0.67 31.57 -14.29
N PRO A 172 -0.67 31.58 -14.33
CA PRO A 172 -1.43 32.82 -14.18
C PRO A 172 -1.39 33.28 -12.71
N SER A 173 -1.64 34.56 -12.46
CA SER A 173 -1.51 35.18 -11.13
C SER A 173 -2.44 34.61 -10.06
N TYR A 174 -3.57 34.03 -10.44
CA TYR A 174 -4.54 33.44 -9.53
C TYR A 174 -4.20 32.02 -9.08
N VAL A 175 -3.17 31.37 -9.67
CA VAL A 175 -2.79 29.99 -9.34
C VAL A 175 -1.60 29.99 -8.39
N ASN A 176 -1.84 29.58 -7.15
CA ASN A 176 -0.81 29.46 -6.12
C ASN A 176 0.01 28.15 -6.26
N TYR A 177 0.77 28.03 -7.34
CA TYR A 177 1.61 26.85 -7.60
C TYR A 177 2.66 26.60 -6.50
N SER A 178 3.07 27.65 -5.78
CA SER A 178 3.96 27.54 -4.61
C SER A 178 3.41 26.62 -3.53
N LEU A 179 2.11 26.75 -3.20
CA LEU A 179 1.47 25.94 -2.17
C LEU A 179 1.26 24.51 -2.66
N MET A 180 0.88 24.34 -3.93
CA MET A 180 0.76 23.02 -4.54
C MET A 180 2.09 22.24 -4.45
N ARG A 181 3.21 22.89 -4.80
CA ARG A 181 4.55 22.29 -4.70
C ARG A 181 4.94 22.02 -3.25
N MET A 182 4.63 22.94 -2.34
CA MET A 182 4.94 22.78 -0.91
C MET A 182 4.25 21.54 -0.33
N GLN A 183 2.97 21.33 -0.65
CA GLN A 183 2.22 20.15 -0.22
C GLN A 183 2.87 18.85 -0.73
N LEU A 184 3.28 18.80 -2.00
CA LEU A 184 3.95 17.62 -2.54
C LEU A 184 5.35 17.42 -1.93
N ALA A 185 6.09 18.51 -1.72
CA ALA A 185 7.39 18.48 -1.06
C ALA A 185 7.30 18.01 0.39
N MET A 186 6.20 18.29 1.11
CA MET A 186 5.97 17.81 2.49
C MET A 186 6.00 16.28 2.60
N TYR A 187 5.47 15.56 1.61
CA TYR A 187 5.57 14.08 1.60
C TYR A 187 7.02 13.61 1.50
N GLY A 188 7.85 14.32 0.73
CA GLY A 188 9.29 14.09 0.68
C GLY A 188 9.99 14.45 1.99
N VAL A 189 9.55 15.51 2.68
CA VAL A 189 10.09 15.91 3.98
C VAL A 189 9.88 14.80 5.01
N LEU A 190 8.66 14.24 5.07
CA LEU A 190 8.28 13.17 6.00
C LEU A 190 8.99 11.84 5.72
N LEU A 191 9.47 11.60 4.49
CA LEU A 191 10.15 10.35 4.15
C LEU A 191 11.46 10.15 4.92
N SER A 192 12.20 11.24 5.19
CA SER A 192 13.47 11.18 5.93
C SER A 192 13.32 10.67 7.39
N PRO A 193 12.47 11.26 8.25
CA PRO A 193 12.25 10.73 9.60
C PRO A 193 11.59 9.35 9.60
N ILE A 194 10.73 9.04 8.61
CA ILE A 194 10.15 7.70 8.46
C ILE A 194 11.25 6.66 8.23
N ALA A 195 12.21 6.94 7.36
CA ALA A 195 13.32 6.01 7.11
C ALA A 195 14.21 5.81 8.34
N TYR A 196 14.48 6.88 9.10
CA TYR A 196 15.14 6.76 10.40
C TYR A 196 14.38 5.81 11.33
N MET A 197 13.07 6.00 11.46
CA MET A 197 12.22 5.11 12.26
C MET A 197 12.23 3.67 11.75
N THR A 198 12.19 3.45 10.43
CA THR A 198 12.27 2.12 9.83
C THR A 198 13.58 1.42 10.20
N CYS A 199 14.73 2.09 10.08
CA CYS A 199 16.01 1.52 10.49
C CYS A 199 16.06 1.19 11.99
N LYS A 200 15.46 2.04 12.84
CA LYS A 200 15.32 1.76 14.28
C LYS A 200 14.40 0.56 14.55
N SER A 201 13.31 0.41 13.80
CA SER A 201 12.43 -0.76 13.87
C SER A 201 13.10 -2.05 13.41
N LEU A 202 14.13 -1.96 12.56
CA LEU A 202 14.99 -3.06 12.15
C LEU A 202 16.16 -3.33 13.11
N TYR A 203 16.18 -2.70 14.29
CA TYR A 203 17.22 -2.86 15.31
C TYR A 203 18.63 -2.46 14.85
N MET A 204 18.75 -1.56 13.87
CA MET A 204 20.04 -1.04 13.43
C MET A 204 20.63 -0.04 14.45
N SER A 205 21.95 0.19 14.39
CA SER A 205 22.59 1.20 15.22
C SER A 205 22.06 2.60 14.90
N THR A 206 22.12 3.50 15.88
CA THR A 206 21.68 4.90 15.71
C THR A 206 22.45 5.57 14.57
N GLN A 207 23.75 5.31 14.44
CA GLN A 207 24.59 5.86 13.36
C GLN A 207 24.10 5.42 11.98
N MET A 208 23.78 4.12 11.81
CA MET A 208 23.24 3.60 10.55
C MET A 208 21.86 4.20 10.23
N SER A 209 21.03 4.39 11.25
CA SER A 209 19.70 4.97 11.08
C SER A 209 19.78 6.44 10.66
N VAL A 210 20.72 7.20 11.25
CA VAL A 210 21.01 8.59 10.83
C VAL A 210 21.51 8.63 9.39
N LEU A 211 22.44 7.74 9.02
CA LEU A 211 22.97 7.66 7.66
C LEU A 211 21.85 7.39 6.63
N ALA A 212 20.92 6.48 6.94
CA ALA A 212 19.77 6.21 6.09
C ALA A 212 18.87 7.45 5.90
N GLY A 213 18.63 8.20 6.98
CA GLY A 213 17.88 9.47 6.91
C GLY A 213 18.58 10.53 6.04
N LEU A 214 19.92 10.60 6.10
CA LEU A 214 20.74 11.51 5.30
C LEU A 214 20.75 11.14 3.81
N PHE A 215 20.80 9.84 3.47
CA PHE A 215 20.71 9.36 2.08
C PHE A 215 19.37 9.64 1.39
N ILE A 216 18.32 9.95 2.15
CA ILE A 216 17.03 10.37 1.58
C ILE A 216 16.94 11.90 1.41
N ILE A 217 17.74 12.64 2.18
CA ILE A 217 17.79 14.10 2.12
C ILE A 217 18.65 14.57 0.93
N PHE A 218 19.79 13.92 0.70
CA PHE A 218 20.79 14.25 -0.32
C PHE A 218 20.78 13.21 -1.45
#